data_AF-A0A7S3BHG7-F1
#
_entry.id   AF-A0A7S3BHG7-F1
#
_cell.length_a   1.000
_cell.length_b   1.000
_cell.length_c   1.000
_cell.angle_alpha   90.00
_cell.angle_beta   90.00
_cell.angle_gamma   90.00
#
_symmetry.space_group_name_H-M   'P 1'
#
loop_
_entity.id
_entity.type
_entity.pdbx_description
1 polymer ?
#
loop_
_entity_poly.entity_id
_entity_poly.type
_entity_poly.pdbx_seq_one_letter_code
_entity_poly.pdbx_strand_id
1 'polypeptide(L)'
;IVHKGCEASVDSYSAFFDNSKFRQTTLLPELRSRGVTHVYLCGIALDVCVMFSALHAVEEGFVTTVVVDACRGVTDEGIKKAKETMVEAGVRITTSFELPAMVEGPSDVIVSPRQLAVARQVVSRLAKLQNWAHGPPKGKLAQDAWGSLLSAVSSPDLLSVARTLRRDPTPDPAPDPAPDPAPDP
;
A
#
# COMPACT_ATOMS: atom_id res chain seq x y z
N ILE A 1 -8.93 -16.50 -15.70
CA ILE A 1 -9.37 -17.34 -14.55
C ILE A 1 -8.11 -17.91 -13.91
N VAL A 2 -8.00 -17.86 -12.58
CA VAL A 2 -6.87 -18.44 -11.82
C VAL A 2 -7.45 -19.46 -10.85
N HIS A 3 -6.85 -20.65 -10.79
CA HIS A 3 -7.25 -21.70 -9.85
C HIS A 3 -6.34 -21.66 -8.61
N LYS A 4 -6.92 -21.98 -7.44
CA LYS A 4 -6.24 -22.07 -6.15
C LYS A 4 -6.72 -23.31 -5.39
N GLY A 5 -5.94 -23.79 -4.42
CA GLY A 5 -6.27 -25.00 -3.64
C GLY A 5 -6.16 -26.29 -4.46
N CYS A 6 -5.27 -26.32 -5.46
CA CYS A 6 -5.13 -27.45 -6.37
C CYS A 6 -4.20 -28.55 -5.83
N GLU A 7 -3.53 -28.31 -4.70
CA GLU A 7 -2.65 -29.27 -4.05
C GLU A 7 -3.37 -29.87 -2.84
N ALA A 8 -3.35 -31.19 -2.69
CA ALA A 8 -4.05 -31.86 -1.60
C ALA A 8 -3.39 -31.62 -0.22
N SER A 9 -2.08 -31.36 -0.21
CA SER A 9 -1.29 -31.18 1.01
C SER A 9 -1.38 -29.78 1.63
N VAL A 10 -1.90 -28.78 0.92
CA VAL A 10 -1.98 -27.39 1.42
C VAL A 10 -3.20 -26.66 0.86
N ASP A 11 -3.91 -25.97 1.74
CA ASP A 11 -5.03 -25.12 1.34
C ASP A 11 -4.54 -23.73 0.87
N SER A 12 -5.38 -23.03 0.11
CA SER A 12 -5.09 -21.71 -0.43
C SER A 12 -6.35 -20.85 -0.42
N TYR A 13 -6.42 -19.95 0.56
CA TYR A 13 -7.48 -18.96 0.65
C TYR A 13 -7.22 -17.77 -0.27
N SER A 14 -5.98 -17.27 -0.29
CA SER A 14 -5.59 -16.15 -1.14
C SER A 14 -5.52 -16.55 -2.60
N ALA A 15 -5.95 -15.64 -3.49
CA ALA A 15 -5.74 -15.80 -4.92
C ALA A 15 -4.28 -15.60 -5.36
N PHE A 16 -3.40 -15.11 -4.48
CA PHE A 16 -1.98 -14.84 -4.79
C PHE A 16 -1.06 -15.98 -4.38
N PHE A 17 -1.30 -16.60 -3.23
CA PHE A 17 -0.41 -17.60 -2.63
C PHE A 17 -1.20 -18.70 -1.91
N ASP A 18 -0.57 -19.85 -1.69
CA ASP A 18 -1.07 -20.83 -0.71
C ASP A 18 -0.97 -20.29 0.73
N ASN A 19 -1.64 -20.96 1.67
CA ASN A 19 -1.71 -20.50 3.07
C ASN A 19 -0.34 -20.52 3.77
N SER A 20 0.63 -21.28 3.25
CA SER A 20 2.00 -21.30 3.75
C SER A 20 2.94 -20.33 3.03
N LYS A 21 2.43 -19.60 2.02
CA LYS A 21 3.20 -18.76 1.10
C LYS A 21 4.38 -19.48 0.41
N PHE A 22 4.34 -20.80 0.30
CA PHE A 22 5.38 -21.56 -0.39
C PHE A 22 5.18 -21.56 -1.89
N ARG A 23 3.92 -21.55 -2.35
CA ARG A 23 3.59 -21.47 -3.77
C ARG A 23 2.79 -20.24 -4.08
N GLN A 24 3.22 -19.58 -5.14
CA GLN A 24 2.54 -18.45 -5.77
C GLN A 24 1.63 -18.95 -6.89
N THR A 25 0.45 -18.37 -7.03
CA THR A 25 -0.43 -18.61 -8.17
C THR A 25 0.06 -17.84 -9.41
N THR A 26 -0.63 -18.01 -10.53
CA THR A 26 -0.36 -17.23 -11.76
C THR A 26 -0.86 -15.79 -11.70
N LEU A 27 -1.61 -15.39 -10.67
CA LEU A 27 -2.24 -14.06 -10.60
C LEU A 27 -1.22 -12.92 -10.50
N LEU A 28 -0.27 -13.03 -9.58
CA LEU A 28 0.73 -11.98 -9.35
C LEU A 28 1.53 -11.60 -10.62
N PRO A 29 2.16 -12.56 -11.34
CA PRO A 29 2.96 -12.24 -12.52
C PRO A 29 2.08 -11.72 -13.65
N GLU A 30 0.85 -12.21 -13.79
CA GLU A 30 -0.12 -11.72 -14.78
C GLU A 30 -0.44 -10.24 -14.55
N LEU A 31 -0.80 -9.87 -13.32
CA LEU A 31 -1.09 -8.48 -12.95
C LEU A 31 0.11 -7.57 -13.18
N ARG A 32 1.31 -8.02 -12.80
CA ARG A 32 2.56 -7.27 -13.00
C ARG A 32 2.89 -7.07 -14.47
N SER A 33 2.74 -8.10 -15.30
CA SER A 33 3.00 -8.03 -16.74
C SER A 33 2.11 -7.01 -17.45
N ARG A 34 0.91 -6.78 -16.93
CA ARG A 34 -0.08 -5.82 -17.44
C ARG A 34 0.06 -4.42 -16.83
N GLY A 35 1.05 -4.21 -15.96
CA GLY A 35 1.25 -2.92 -15.29
C GLY A 35 0.12 -2.54 -14.32
N VAL A 36 -0.61 -3.52 -13.77
CA VAL A 36 -1.70 -3.26 -12.83
C VAL A 36 -1.13 -2.68 -11.53
N THR A 37 -1.75 -1.60 -11.07
CA THR A 37 -1.37 -0.88 -9.84
C THR A 37 -2.45 -0.95 -8.76
N HIS A 38 -3.71 -1.04 -9.18
CA HIS A 38 -4.88 -1.06 -8.30
C HIS A 38 -5.63 -2.38 -8.49
N VAL A 39 -6.06 -2.97 -7.37
CA VAL A 39 -6.91 -4.16 -7.36
C VAL A 39 -8.15 -3.91 -6.52
N TYR A 40 -9.29 -4.31 -7.08
CA TYR A 40 -10.59 -4.23 -6.45
C TYR A 40 -11.09 -5.66 -6.24
N LEU A 41 -11.46 -6.00 -5.01
CA LEU A 41 -11.90 -7.33 -4.63
C LEU A 41 -13.38 -7.33 -4.24
N CYS A 42 -14.08 -8.35 -4.71
CA CYS A 42 -15.43 -8.70 -4.29
C CYS A 42 -15.59 -10.23 -4.27
N GLY A 43 -16.72 -10.73 -3.76
CA GLY A 43 -17.06 -12.16 -3.76
C GLY A 43 -17.06 -12.83 -2.39
N ILE A 44 -16.69 -14.11 -2.35
CA ILE A 44 -16.90 -14.98 -1.18
C ILE A 44 -15.62 -15.78 -0.87
N ALA A 45 -15.27 -16.03 0.39
CA ALA A 45 -15.88 -15.46 1.59
C ALA A 45 -15.15 -14.17 2.01
N LEU A 46 -15.91 -13.15 2.44
CA LEU A 46 -15.38 -11.85 2.87
C LEU A 46 -14.30 -12.00 3.96
N ASP A 47 -14.59 -12.86 4.93
CA ASP A 47 -13.80 -13.17 6.12
C ASP A 47 -12.76 -14.28 5.90
N VAL A 48 -12.63 -14.79 4.68
CA VAL A 48 -11.64 -15.81 4.32
C VAL A 48 -10.94 -15.45 3.02
N CYS A 49 -11.43 -15.93 1.86
CA CYS A 49 -10.73 -15.80 0.58
C CYS A 49 -10.54 -14.35 0.15
N VAL A 50 -11.53 -13.48 0.38
CA VAL A 50 -11.43 -12.05 0.05
C VAL A 50 -10.42 -11.37 0.96
N MET A 51 -10.53 -11.56 2.28
CA MET A 51 -9.59 -11.02 3.26
C MET A 51 -8.14 -11.42 2.95
N PHE A 52 -7.84 -12.72 2.83
CA PHE A 52 -6.48 -13.18 2.55
C PHE A 52 -5.96 -12.72 1.18
N SER A 53 -6.84 -12.56 0.19
CA SER A 53 -6.45 -11.99 -1.11
C SER A 53 -6.13 -10.50 -1.00
N ALA A 54 -6.91 -9.74 -0.24
CA ALA A 54 -6.69 -8.31 -0.04
C ALA A 54 -5.40 -8.04 0.75
N LEU A 55 -5.14 -8.81 1.81
CA LEU A 55 -3.91 -8.69 2.60
C LEU A 55 -2.67 -8.96 1.75
N HIS A 56 -2.65 -10.06 1.00
CA HIS A 56 -1.51 -10.37 0.11
C HIS A 56 -1.35 -9.33 -1.01
N ALA A 57 -2.45 -8.77 -1.53
CA ALA A 57 -2.35 -7.70 -2.52
C ALA A 57 -1.63 -6.46 -1.95
N VAL A 58 -1.95 -6.06 -0.71
CA VAL A 58 -1.26 -4.94 -0.06
C VAL A 58 0.21 -5.25 0.23
N GLU A 59 0.51 -6.46 0.71
CA GLU A 59 1.89 -6.91 0.93
C GLU A 59 2.72 -6.85 -0.36
N GLU A 60 2.12 -7.28 -1.47
CA GLU A 60 2.72 -7.19 -2.81
C GLU A 60 2.74 -5.76 -3.36
N GLY A 61 2.18 -4.79 -2.65
CA GLY A 61 2.28 -3.36 -2.96
C GLY A 61 1.22 -2.84 -3.93
N PHE A 62 0.12 -3.57 -4.13
CA PHE A 62 -1.04 -3.06 -4.87
C PHE A 62 -1.88 -2.14 -3.99
N VAL A 63 -2.46 -1.12 -4.62
CA VAL A 63 -3.53 -0.35 -4.00
C VAL A 63 -4.77 -1.22 -3.96
N THR A 64 -5.22 -1.57 -2.77
CA THR A 64 -6.22 -2.62 -2.59
C THR A 64 -7.51 -2.02 -2.03
N THR A 65 -8.62 -2.29 -2.71
CA THR A 65 -9.97 -1.89 -2.28
C THR A 65 -10.89 -3.11 -2.24
N VAL A 66 -11.73 -3.21 -1.22
CA VAL A 66 -12.76 -4.26 -1.09
C VAL A 66 -14.14 -3.65 -1.14
N VAL A 67 -14.97 -4.18 -2.03
CA VAL A 67 -16.36 -3.74 -2.28
C VAL A 67 -17.30 -4.59 -1.43
N VAL A 68 -17.63 -4.14 -0.22
CA VAL A 68 -18.18 -5.02 0.83
C VAL A 68 -19.63 -5.44 0.61
N ASP A 69 -20.43 -4.60 -0.05
CA ASP A 69 -21.81 -4.92 -0.45
C ASP A 69 -21.87 -5.89 -1.64
N ALA A 70 -20.75 -6.09 -2.34
CA ALA A 70 -20.54 -7.15 -3.32
C ALA A 70 -19.85 -8.39 -2.73
N CYS A 71 -19.84 -8.53 -1.40
CA CYS A 71 -19.25 -9.68 -0.70
C CYS A 71 -20.25 -10.38 0.23
N ARG A 72 -19.97 -11.66 0.53
CA ARG A 72 -20.64 -12.40 1.61
C ARG A 72 -19.59 -13.12 2.45
N GLY A 73 -19.69 -13.06 3.77
CA GLY A 73 -18.82 -13.83 4.68
C GLY A 73 -19.50 -15.08 5.23
N VAL A 74 -18.75 -15.84 6.03
CA VAL A 74 -19.22 -17.09 6.66
C VAL A 74 -19.96 -16.80 7.96
N THR A 75 -19.40 -15.94 8.83
CA THR A 75 -20.02 -15.53 10.10
C THR A 75 -19.95 -14.03 10.30
N ASP A 76 -20.88 -13.47 11.08
CA ASP A 76 -20.93 -12.04 11.35
C ASP A 76 -19.72 -11.56 12.17
N GLU A 77 -19.28 -12.35 13.15
CA GLU A 77 -18.06 -12.08 13.92
C GLU A 77 -16.82 -12.13 13.03
N GLY A 78 -16.74 -13.11 12.12
CA GLY A 78 -15.65 -13.24 11.15
C GLY A 78 -15.59 -12.04 10.22
N ILE A 79 -16.74 -11.60 9.70
CA ILE A 79 -16.85 -10.41 8.84
C ILE A 79 -16.35 -9.16 9.56
N LYS A 80 -16.76 -8.96 10.82
CA LYS A 80 -16.35 -7.79 11.59
C LYS A 80 -14.83 -7.75 11.76
N LYS A 81 -14.24 -8.86 12.23
CA LYS A 81 -12.80 -8.97 12.44
C LYS A 81 -12.01 -8.81 11.13
N ALA A 82 -12.51 -9.40 10.05
CA ALA A 82 -11.87 -9.30 8.74
C ALA A 82 -11.82 -7.87 8.21
N LYS A 83 -12.91 -7.10 8.37
CA LYS A 83 -12.94 -5.67 8.02
C LYS A 83 -11.91 -4.87 8.82
N GLU A 84 -11.84 -5.09 10.13
CA GLU A 84 -10.86 -4.43 11.01
C GLU A 84 -9.42 -4.75 10.55
N THR A 85 -9.09 -6.04 10.37
CA THR A 85 -7.77 -6.47 9.90
C THR A 85 -7.39 -5.90 8.53
N MET A 86 -8.35 -5.85 7.60
CA MET A 86 -8.11 -5.26 6.27
C MET A 86 -7.81 -3.76 6.35
N VAL A 87 -8.58 -3.01 7.14
CA VAL A 87 -8.36 -1.58 7.35
C VAL A 87 -7.00 -1.32 7.99
N GLU A 88 -6.63 -2.07 9.03
CA GLU A 88 -5.32 -1.98 9.69
C GLU A 88 -4.16 -2.26 8.73
N ALA A 89 -4.33 -3.19 7.79
CA ALA A 89 -3.34 -3.47 6.77
C ALA A 89 -3.26 -2.40 5.68
N GLY A 90 -4.19 -1.43 5.63
CA GLY A 90 -4.23 -0.37 4.62
C GLY A 90 -5.11 -0.69 3.41
N VAL A 91 -6.02 -1.67 3.52
CA VAL A 91 -7.05 -1.94 2.50
C VAL A 91 -8.18 -0.92 2.64
N ARG A 92 -8.62 -0.33 1.53
CA ARG A 92 -9.79 0.54 1.50
C ARG A 92 -11.06 -0.29 1.48
N ILE A 93 -12.02 0.07 2.32
CA ILE A 93 -13.36 -0.53 2.31
C ILE A 93 -14.32 0.46 1.64
N THR A 94 -15.10 -0.02 0.68
CA THR A 94 -16.08 0.81 -0.05
C THR A 94 -17.32 -0.01 -0.40
N THR A 95 -18.34 0.67 -0.90
CA THR A 95 -19.54 0.07 -1.48
C THR A 95 -19.54 0.17 -3.01
N SER A 96 -20.32 -0.67 -3.67
CA SER A 96 -20.46 -0.67 -5.14
C SER A 96 -21.01 0.66 -5.66
N PHE A 97 -21.78 1.38 -4.84
CA PHE A 97 -22.31 2.69 -5.15
C PHE A 97 -21.24 3.80 -5.18
N GLU A 98 -20.25 3.73 -4.29
CA GLU A 98 -19.17 4.72 -4.18
C GLU A 98 -18.01 4.43 -5.16
N LEU A 99 -17.92 3.18 -5.62
CA LEU A 99 -16.82 2.71 -6.47
C LEU A 99 -16.64 3.52 -7.78
N PRO A 100 -17.68 3.88 -8.56
CA PRO A 100 -17.50 4.65 -9.79
C PRO A 100 -16.77 5.97 -9.57
N ALA A 101 -17.11 6.71 -8.52
CA ALA A 101 -16.45 7.97 -8.17
C ALA A 101 -14.95 7.76 -7.86
N MET A 102 -14.57 6.61 -7.33
CA MET A 102 -13.17 6.26 -7.06
C MET A 102 -12.37 5.87 -8.31
N VAL A 103 -13.02 5.33 -9.34
CA VAL A 103 -12.37 4.89 -10.58
C VAL A 103 -12.32 6.01 -11.61
N GLU A 104 -13.35 6.86 -11.66
CA GLU A 104 -13.50 7.95 -12.62
C GLU A 104 -12.86 9.27 -12.16
N GLY A 105 -12.59 9.42 -10.86
CA GLY A 105 -11.88 10.57 -10.31
C GLY A 105 -10.42 10.65 -10.77
N PRO A 106 -9.76 11.83 -10.65
CA PRO A 106 -8.31 11.91 -10.85
C PRO A 106 -7.67 10.84 -9.97
N SER A 107 -6.86 9.97 -10.58
CA SER A 107 -6.19 8.90 -9.85
C SER A 107 -5.28 9.55 -8.83
N ASP A 108 -5.77 9.73 -7.60
CA ASP A 108 -4.88 9.99 -6.48
C ASP A 108 -3.80 8.94 -6.60
N VAL A 109 -2.55 9.38 -6.65
CA VAL A 109 -1.42 8.48 -6.62
C VAL A 109 -1.42 7.89 -5.22
N ILE A 110 -2.29 6.89 -5.01
CA ILE A 110 -2.42 6.17 -3.76
C ILE A 110 -1.22 5.25 -3.76
N VAL A 111 -0.13 5.75 -3.22
CA VAL A 111 1.08 4.97 -3.07
C VAL A 111 0.80 3.99 -1.93
N SER A 112 0.94 2.69 -2.16
CA SER A 112 0.82 1.72 -1.05
C SER A 112 1.78 2.13 0.08
N PRO A 113 1.46 1.92 1.37
CA PRO A 113 2.33 2.30 2.48
C PRO A 113 3.78 1.81 2.32
N ARG A 114 3.95 0.64 1.69
CA ARG A 114 5.25 0.07 1.30
C ARG A 114 5.95 0.90 0.24
N GLN A 115 5.28 1.25 -0.86
CA GLN A 115 5.85 2.11 -1.90
C GLN A 115 6.16 3.51 -1.36
N LEU A 116 5.38 4.02 -0.40
CA LEU A 116 5.61 5.29 0.27
C LEU A 116 6.84 5.22 1.18
N ALA A 117 6.98 4.14 1.95
CA ALA A 117 8.17 3.90 2.76
C ALA A 117 9.44 3.79 1.90
N VAL A 118 9.37 3.06 0.78
CA VAL A 118 10.47 2.95 -0.19
C VAL A 118 10.78 4.31 -0.81
N ALA A 119 9.78 5.05 -1.27
CA ALA A 119 9.95 6.39 -1.82
C ALA A 119 10.58 7.34 -0.79
N ARG A 120 10.12 7.32 0.47
CA ARG A 120 10.70 8.10 1.58
C ARG A 120 12.15 7.70 1.85
N GLN A 121 12.48 6.41 1.83
CA GLN A 121 13.84 5.94 2.03
C GLN A 121 14.77 6.37 0.89
N VAL A 122 14.30 6.28 -0.35
CA VAL A 122 15.01 6.74 -1.55
C VAL A 122 15.23 8.25 -1.47
N VAL A 123 14.18 9.04 -1.24
CA VAL A 123 14.26 10.50 -1.08
C VAL A 123 15.19 10.89 0.08
N SER A 124 15.14 10.19 1.23
CA SER A 124 16.04 10.44 2.37
C SER A 124 17.50 10.17 2.03
N ARG A 125 17.78 9.07 1.30
CA ARG A 125 19.14 8.76 0.83
C ARG A 125 19.65 9.78 -0.18
N LEU A 126 18.79 10.20 -1.11
CA LEU A 126 19.10 11.23 -2.11
C LEU A 126 19.31 12.61 -1.46
N ALA A 127 18.52 12.99 -0.46
CA ALA A 127 18.70 14.21 0.32
C ALA A 127 20.00 14.22 1.12
N LYS A 128 20.42 13.05 1.66
CA LYS A 128 21.75 12.90 2.29
C LYS A 128 22.89 13.06 1.28
N LEU A 129 22.70 12.62 0.03
CA LEU A 129 23.65 12.88 -1.05
C LEU A 129 23.68 14.36 -1.46
N GLN A 130 22.53 15.05 -1.40
CA GLN A 130 22.42 16.47 -1.70
C GLN A 130 23.12 17.35 -0.64
N ASN A 131 23.10 16.92 0.63
CA ASN A 131 23.80 17.55 1.76
C ASN A 131 25.22 16.98 1.99
N TRP A 132 25.76 16.18 1.06
CA TRP A 132 27.07 15.56 1.18
C TRP A 132 28.20 16.61 1.11
N ALA A 133 28.93 16.77 2.22
CA ALA A 133 29.90 17.85 2.42
C ALA A 133 31.22 17.72 1.64
N HIS A 134 31.56 16.55 1.10
CA HIS A 134 32.88 16.31 0.48
C HIS A 134 32.97 16.57 -1.04
N GLY A 135 31.96 17.22 -1.63
CA GLY A 135 31.94 17.57 -3.06
C GLY A 135 31.81 16.35 -3.99
N PRO A 136 31.67 16.56 -5.31
CA PRO A 136 31.48 15.47 -6.27
C PRO A 136 32.73 14.57 -6.34
N PRO A 137 32.55 13.27 -6.65
CA PRO A 137 33.66 12.34 -6.80
C PRO A 137 34.66 12.79 -7.89
N LYS A 138 35.96 12.58 -7.66
CA LYS A 138 37.02 12.96 -8.61
C LYS A 138 37.00 12.03 -9.83
N GLY A 139 36.97 12.63 -11.03
CA GLY A 139 36.99 11.91 -12.31
C GLY A 139 35.77 12.24 -13.17
N LYS A 140 35.99 12.47 -14.47
CA LYS A 140 34.98 13.00 -15.40
C LYS A 140 33.70 12.13 -15.47
N LEU A 141 33.88 10.82 -15.56
CA LEU A 141 32.77 9.85 -15.60
C LEU A 141 31.93 9.86 -14.31
N ALA A 142 32.56 10.05 -13.17
CA ALA A 142 31.88 10.11 -11.87
C ALA A 142 31.14 11.44 -11.68
N GLN A 143 31.67 12.54 -12.26
CA GLN A 143 31.02 13.86 -12.27
C GLN A 143 29.78 13.87 -13.18
N ASP A 144 29.84 13.23 -14.34
CA ASP A 144 28.70 13.15 -15.28
C ASP A 144 27.56 12.30 -14.70
N ALA A 145 27.90 11.17 -14.07
CA ALA A 145 26.94 10.33 -13.35
C ALA A 145 26.32 11.08 -12.16
N TRP A 146 27.13 11.86 -11.43
CA TRP A 146 26.67 12.71 -10.33
C TRP A 146 25.72 13.81 -10.80
N GLY A 147 26.03 14.50 -11.91
CA GLY A 147 25.16 15.52 -12.50
C GLY A 147 23.82 14.97 -12.97
N SER A 148 23.83 13.79 -13.60
CA SER A 148 22.61 13.09 -14.03
C SER A 148 21.74 12.70 -12.83
N LEU A 149 22.36 12.23 -11.74
CA LEU A 149 21.67 11.85 -10.52
C LEU A 149 21.05 13.07 -9.81
N LEU A 150 21.78 14.19 -9.69
CA LEU A 150 21.26 15.43 -9.11
C LEU A 150 20.12 16.04 -9.95
N SER A 151 20.21 15.97 -11.27
CA SER A 151 19.15 16.43 -12.17
C SER A 151 17.89 15.57 -12.00
N ALA A 152 18.04 14.25 -11.90
CA ALA A 152 16.93 13.35 -11.64
C ALA A 152 16.25 13.63 -10.29
N VAL A 153 17.04 13.85 -9.22
CA VAL A 153 16.54 14.17 -7.86
C VAL A 153 15.83 15.52 -7.80
N SER A 154 16.30 16.50 -8.58
CA SER A 154 15.72 17.84 -8.64
C SER A 154 14.59 17.98 -9.65
N SER A 155 14.16 16.87 -10.27
CA SER A 155 13.11 16.89 -11.28
C SER A 155 11.78 17.40 -10.69
N PRO A 156 10.99 18.16 -11.47
CA PRO A 156 9.67 18.63 -11.05
C PRO A 156 8.74 17.48 -10.62
N ASP A 157 8.90 16.29 -11.21
CA ASP A 157 8.10 15.10 -10.96
C ASP A 157 8.39 14.46 -9.59
N LEU A 158 9.66 14.38 -9.17
CA LEU A 158 9.97 13.91 -7.81
C LEU A 158 9.56 14.92 -6.75
N LEU A 159 9.65 16.22 -7.06
CA LEU A 159 9.21 17.29 -6.17
C LEU A 159 7.68 17.38 -6.06
N SER A 160 6.95 17.00 -7.10
CA SER A 160 5.48 16.90 -7.05
C SER A 160 5.06 15.70 -6.21
N VAL A 161 5.68 14.53 -6.41
CA VAL A 161 5.50 13.34 -5.56
C VAL A 161 5.82 13.68 -4.10
N ALA A 162 6.98 14.28 -3.81
CA ALA A 162 7.37 14.63 -2.44
C ALA A 162 6.42 15.65 -1.77
N ARG A 163 5.81 16.56 -2.53
CA ARG A 163 4.79 17.51 -2.04
C ARG A 163 3.46 16.81 -1.75
N THR A 164 3.04 15.89 -2.61
CA THR A 164 1.83 15.09 -2.40
C THR A 164 1.97 14.21 -1.15
N LEU A 165 3.15 13.62 -0.92
CA LEU A 165 3.43 12.81 0.28
C LEU A 165 3.52 13.59 1.59
N ARG A 166 3.57 14.94 1.53
CA ARG A 166 3.48 15.83 2.70
C ARG A 166 2.05 16.29 3.00
N ARG A 167 1.10 16.03 2.11
CA ARG A 167 -0.30 16.44 2.24
C ARG A 167 -1.17 15.44 2.98
N ASP A 168 -0.62 14.28 3.36
CA ASP A 168 -1.32 13.35 4.24
C ASP A 168 -1.58 14.04 5.59
N PRO A 169 -2.83 14.10 6.06
CA PRO A 169 -3.11 14.65 7.38
C PRO A 169 -2.51 13.66 8.39
N THR A 170 -1.40 14.04 9.02
CA THR A 170 -1.09 13.43 10.32
C THR A 170 -2.35 13.60 11.18
N PRO A 171 -2.86 12.56 11.86
CA PRO A 171 -3.93 12.76 12.82
C PRO A 171 -3.46 13.84 13.79
N ASP A 172 -4.32 14.83 14.06
CA ASP A 172 -4.02 15.87 15.05
C ASP A 172 -3.49 15.18 16.31
N PRO A 173 -2.43 15.73 16.94
CA PRO A 173 -1.98 15.19 18.22
C PRO A 173 -3.20 15.12 19.15
N ALA A 174 -3.37 13.97 19.80
CA ALA A 174 -4.45 13.78 20.75
C ALA A 174 -4.50 14.97 21.73
N PRO A 175 -5.68 15.51 22.05
CA PRO A 175 -5.77 16.61 23.00
C PRO A 175 -5.10 16.21 24.30
N ASP A 176 -4.29 17.12 24.86
CA ASP A 176 -3.57 16.88 26.10
C ASP A 176 -4.53 16.33 27.17
N PRO A 177 -4.10 15.32 27.96
CA PRO A 177 -4.91 14.82 29.05
C PRO A 177 -5.27 15.98 29.98
N ALA A 178 -6.54 16.02 30.38
CA ALA A 178 -7.03 17.03 31.31
C ALA A 178 -6.12 17.10 32.54
N PRO A 179 -5.77 18.31 33.03
CA PRO A 179 -4.94 18.43 34.22
C PRO A 179 -5.62 17.73 35.41
N ASP A 180 -4.82 17.00 36.18
CA ASP A 180 -5.30 16.30 37.37
C ASP A 180 -6.07 17.26 38.29
N PRO A 181 -7.18 16.80 38.91
CA PRO A 181 -7.92 17.62 39.86
C PRO A 181 -6.99 18.05 40.99
N ALA A 182 -7.01 19.34 41.31
CA ALA A 182 -6.26 19.89 42.42
C ALA A 182 -6.60 19.14 43.72
N PRO A 183 -5.62 18.90 44.60
CA PRO A 183 -5.89 18.25 45.88
C PRO A 183 -6.88 19.11 46.70
N ASP A 184 -7.93 18.45 47.20
CA ASP A 184 -8.95 19.09 48.03
C ASP A 184 -8.34 19.76 49.29
N PRO A 185 -8.91 20.88 49.74
CA PRO A 185 -8.35 21.73 50.82
C PRO A 185 -8.39 21.10 52.21
#